data_AF-A0A7U7CBT1-F1
#
_entry.id   AF-A0A7U7CBT1-F1
#
_cell.length_a   1.000
_cell.length_b   1.000
_cell.length_c   1.000
_cell.angle_alpha   90.00
_cell.angle_beta   90.00
_cell.angle_gamma   90.00
#
_symmetry.space_group_name_H-M   'P 1'
#
loop_
_entity.id
_entity.type
_entity.pdbx_description
1 polymer ?
#
loop_
_entity_poly.entity_id
_entity_poly.type
_entity_poly.pdbx_seq_one_letter_code
_entity_poly.pdbx_strand_id
1 'polypeptide(L)'
;MSKESILKRFLYFLLAFLILCIEQAPTIFVRVKDLRTVSLLILVMLLISAGALFLGKRMGLLEGFKTLSSLKAWGMIGLTYLGIYIVTRIGAMVMMWEGVSNSTNQEIIENAHMNPFVLITVTVVMAPIVEELIFRGLLMGRVFNPDSIVGLILSSLLFGLAHMPNSIGVWIIYAGMGFTLGTVYRKFQKLEYCIMAHMINNSIAVSMMLLLQLLAPYIK
;
A
#
# COMPACT_ATOMS: atom_id res chain seq x y z
N MET A 1 -19.61 12.92 20.39
CA MET A 1 -18.60 11.86 20.15
C MET A 1 -18.98 10.64 20.96
N SER A 2 -19.44 9.56 20.31
CA SER A 2 -19.67 8.30 21.02
C SER A 2 -18.33 7.83 21.59
N LYS A 3 -18.31 7.55 22.90
CA LYS A 3 -17.17 6.97 23.60
C LYS A 3 -17.00 5.53 23.11
N GLU A 4 -16.39 5.32 21.94
CA GLU A 4 -15.69 4.05 21.75
C GLU A 4 -14.69 3.94 22.90
N SER A 5 -14.83 2.89 23.71
CA SER A 5 -13.95 2.73 24.87
C SER A 5 -12.50 2.63 24.38
N ILE A 6 -11.58 3.16 25.17
CA ILE A 6 -10.13 3.08 24.89
C ILE A 6 -9.72 1.64 24.56
N LEU A 7 -10.36 0.65 25.21
CA LEU A 7 -10.19 -0.77 24.91
C LEU A 7 -10.50 -1.11 23.44
N LYS A 8 -11.58 -0.61 22.85
CA LYS A 8 -11.90 -0.87 21.43
C LYS A 8 -10.83 -0.31 20.50
N ARG A 9 -10.36 0.92 20.75
CA ARG A 9 -9.28 1.53 19.97
C ARG A 9 -7.98 0.73 20.08
N PHE A 10 -7.65 0.28 21.28
CA PHE A 10 -6.51 -0.60 21.50
C PHE A 10 -6.64 -1.95 20.76
N LEU A 11 -7.83 -2.57 20.78
CA LEU A 11 -8.09 -3.80 20.01
C LEU A 11 -7.96 -3.59 18.50
N TYR A 12 -8.39 -2.44 17.96
CA TYR A 12 -8.18 -2.12 16.55
C TYR A 12 -6.71 -1.93 16.19
N PHE A 13 -5.93 -1.33 17.08
CA PHE A 13 -4.48 -1.24 16.93
C PHE A 13 -3.82 -2.63 16.92
N LEU A 14 -4.18 -3.51 17.85
CA LEU A 14 -3.68 -4.89 17.87
C LEU A 14 -4.09 -5.68 16.62
N LEU A 15 -5.32 -5.49 16.14
CA LEU A 15 -5.80 -6.10 14.91
C LEU A 15 -4.99 -5.61 13.70
N ALA A 16 -4.71 -4.29 13.62
CA ALA A 16 -3.89 -3.71 12.57
C ALA A 16 -2.47 -4.31 12.57
N PHE A 17 -1.86 -4.45 13.74
CA PHE A 17 -0.55 -5.08 13.90
C PHE A 17 -0.57 -6.57 13.52
N LEU A 18 -1.59 -7.32 13.94
CA LEU A 18 -1.74 -8.73 13.57
C LEU A 18 -1.86 -8.92 12.05
N ILE A 19 -2.68 -8.10 11.38
CA ILE A 19 -2.84 -8.18 9.92
C ILE A 19 -1.52 -7.83 9.22
N LEU A 20 -0.76 -6.85 9.74
CA LEU A 20 0.57 -6.54 9.23
C LEU A 20 1.50 -7.76 9.32
N CYS A 21 1.53 -8.48 10.46
CA CYS A 21 2.32 -9.70 10.58
C CYS A 21 1.88 -10.82 9.62
N ILE A 22 0.56 -10.98 9.40
CA ILE A 22 0.01 -11.98 8.48
C ILE A 22 0.41 -11.65 7.04
N GLU A 23 0.36 -10.38 6.65
CA GLU A 23 0.71 -9.90 5.30
C GLU A 23 2.18 -10.11 4.97
N GLN A 24 3.07 -10.03 5.97
CA GLN A 24 4.50 -10.29 5.79
C GLN A 24 4.83 -11.78 5.61
N ALA A 25 4.04 -12.72 6.14
CA ALA A 25 4.39 -14.14 6.14
C ALA A 25 4.59 -14.75 4.73
N PRO A 26 3.73 -14.47 3.72
CA PRO A 26 3.95 -14.93 2.34
C PRO A 26 5.25 -14.41 1.71
N THR A 27 5.78 -13.27 2.15
CA THR A 27 6.97 -12.65 1.54
C THR A 27 8.23 -13.51 1.71
N ILE A 28 8.26 -14.39 2.72
CA ILE A 28 9.35 -15.37 2.95
C ILE A 28 9.49 -16.33 1.75
N PHE A 29 8.40 -16.60 1.03
CA PHE A 29 8.34 -17.60 -0.04
C PHE A 29 8.42 -17.01 -1.45
N VAL A 30 8.61 -15.69 -1.62
CA VAL A 30 8.56 -15.02 -2.94
C VAL A 30 9.63 -15.46 -3.94
N ARG A 31 10.70 -16.11 -3.45
CA ARG A 31 11.82 -16.61 -4.27
C ARG A 31 11.56 -17.99 -4.88
N VAL A 32 10.44 -18.64 -4.55
CA VAL A 32 10.08 -19.96 -5.09
C VAL A 32 9.86 -19.89 -6.60
N LYS A 33 10.22 -20.97 -7.29
CA LYS A 33 10.19 -21.05 -8.76
C LYS A 33 9.32 -22.18 -9.30
N ASP A 34 9.09 -23.22 -8.50
CA ASP A 34 8.29 -24.34 -8.95
C ASP A 34 6.82 -23.94 -9.06
N LEU A 35 6.15 -24.41 -10.11
CA LEU A 35 4.81 -24.00 -10.46
C LEU A 35 3.81 -24.26 -9.32
N ARG A 36 3.94 -25.38 -8.61
CA ARG A 36 3.01 -25.77 -7.55
C ARG A 36 3.08 -24.80 -6.37
N THR A 37 4.28 -24.50 -5.89
CA THR A 37 4.48 -23.54 -4.79
C THR A 37 4.13 -22.12 -5.21
N VAL A 38 4.46 -21.72 -6.44
CA VAL A 38 4.03 -20.41 -7.00
C VAL A 38 2.50 -20.29 -7.01
N SER A 39 1.79 -21.29 -7.54
CA SER A 39 0.32 -21.28 -7.59
C SER A 39 -0.29 -21.27 -6.19
N LEU A 40 0.26 -22.05 -5.25
CA LEU A 40 -0.17 -22.05 -3.86
C LEU A 40 0.06 -20.69 -3.20
N LEU A 41 1.23 -20.09 -3.42
CA LEU A 41 1.58 -18.79 -2.85
C LEU A 41 0.65 -17.68 -3.35
N ILE A 42 0.37 -17.66 -4.67
CA ILE A 42 -0.59 -16.72 -5.26
C ILE A 42 -1.98 -16.93 -4.64
N LEU A 43 -2.43 -18.17 -4.51
CA LEU A 43 -3.72 -18.48 -3.88
C LEU A 43 -3.78 -17.95 -2.44
N VAL A 44 -2.74 -18.18 -1.64
CA VAL A 44 -2.65 -17.67 -0.26
C VAL A 44 -2.71 -16.13 -0.22
N MET A 45 -1.95 -15.44 -1.07
CA MET A 45 -1.97 -13.97 -1.13
C MET A 45 -3.34 -13.42 -1.56
N LEU A 46 -4.03 -14.09 -2.50
CA LEU A 46 -5.38 -13.72 -2.91
C LEU A 46 -6.41 -13.98 -1.80
N LEU A 47 -6.26 -15.07 -1.02
CA LEU A 47 -7.10 -15.34 0.14
C LEU A 47 -6.90 -14.31 1.26
N ILE A 48 -5.67 -13.88 1.51
CA ILE A 48 -5.36 -12.77 2.44
C ILE A 48 -6.04 -11.49 1.96
N SER A 49 -5.91 -11.16 0.68
CA SER A 49 -6.55 -9.99 0.06
C SER A 49 -8.08 -10.04 0.19
N ALA A 50 -8.69 -11.19 -0.12
CA ALA A 50 -10.12 -11.40 0.02
C ALA A 50 -10.59 -11.32 1.49
N GLY A 51 -9.79 -11.87 2.42
CA GLY A 51 -10.02 -11.77 3.85
C GLY A 51 -9.97 -10.33 4.36
N ALA A 52 -9.01 -9.53 3.90
CA ALA A 52 -8.91 -8.10 4.20
C ALA A 52 -10.13 -7.32 3.66
N LEU A 53 -10.54 -7.54 2.41
CA LEU A 53 -11.75 -6.92 1.84
C LEU A 53 -13.01 -7.36 2.61
N PHE A 54 -13.12 -8.64 2.95
CA PHE A 54 -14.24 -9.15 3.74
C PHE A 54 -14.30 -8.49 5.12
N LEU A 55 -13.17 -8.41 5.82
CA LEU A 55 -13.05 -7.75 7.11
C LEU A 55 -13.42 -6.26 7.01
N GLY A 56 -12.86 -5.55 6.03
CA GLY A 56 -13.18 -4.14 5.78
C GLY A 56 -14.69 -3.92 5.55
N LYS A 57 -15.32 -4.80 4.76
CA LYS A 57 -16.77 -4.76 4.53
C LYS A 57 -17.56 -5.06 5.81
N ARG A 58 -17.17 -6.09 6.59
CA ARG A 58 -17.83 -6.45 7.86
C ARG A 58 -17.72 -5.34 8.91
N MET A 59 -16.65 -4.56 8.86
CA MET A 59 -16.47 -3.41 9.73
C MET A 59 -17.24 -2.17 9.23
N GLY A 60 -17.72 -2.15 7.98
CA GLY A 60 -18.33 -0.97 7.38
C GLY A 60 -17.30 0.08 6.93
N LEU A 61 -16.08 -0.35 6.62
CA LEU A 61 -15.03 0.48 6.02
C LEU A 61 -15.07 0.47 4.47
N LEU A 62 -15.84 -0.45 3.90
CA LEU A 62 -16.04 -0.62 2.45
C LEU A 62 -17.53 -0.61 2.13
N GLU A 63 -17.92 0.23 1.17
CA GLU A 63 -19.24 0.28 0.54
C GLU A 63 -19.30 -0.60 -0.71
N GLY A 64 -18.15 -1.00 -1.25
CA GLY A 64 -17.98 -1.89 -2.39
C GLY A 64 -17.76 -1.16 -3.72
N PHE A 65 -17.59 -1.93 -4.80
CA PHE A 65 -17.17 -1.42 -6.11
C PHE A 65 -18.11 -0.40 -6.76
N LYS A 66 -19.36 -0.30 -6.32
CA LYS A 66 -20.29 0.75 -6.76
C LYS A 66 -19.75 2.16 -6.50
N THR A 67 -18.89 2.33 -5.49
CA THR A 67 -18.23 3.63 -5.23
C THR A 67 -17.34 4.11 -6.37
N LEU A 68 -16.83 3.19 -7.19
CA LEU A 68 -15.91 3.46 -8.30
C LEU A 68 -16.62 3.67 -9.65
N SER A 69 -17.97 3.67 -9.67
CA SER A 69 -18.73 3.73 -10.94
C SER A 69 -18.90 5.15 -11.49
N SER A 70 -18.44 6.18 -10.78
CA SER A 70 -18.65 7.59 -11.19
C SER A 70 -17.38 8.21 -11.76
N LEU A 71 -17.53 9.07 -12.77
CA LEU A 71 -16.41 9.86 -13.32
C LEU A 71 -15.73 10.72 -12.24
N LYS A 72 -16.52 11.22 -11.27
CA LYS A 72 -16.00 11.94 -10.11
C LYS A 72 -15.04 11.08 -9.28
N ALA A 73 -15.33 9.79 -9.08
CA ALA A 73 -14.44 8.87 -8.37
C ALA A 73 -13.10 8.75 -9.11
N TRP A 74 -13.13 8.54 -10.43
CA TRP A 74 -11.93 8.45 -11.26
C TRP A 74 -11.13 9.75 -11.33
N GLY A 75 -11.80 10.91 -11.39
CA GLY A 75 -11.14 12.21 -11.27
C GLY A 75 -10.40 12.36 -9.93
N MET A 76 -11.00 11.90 -8.83
CA MET A 76 -10.36 11.92 -7.52
C MET A 76 -9.19 10.94 -7.42
N ILE A 77 -9.33 9.73 -7.95
CA ILE A 77 -8.23 8.74 -8.03
C ILE A 77 -7.07 9.31 -8.85
N GLY A 78 -7.35 9.97 -9.98
CA GLY A 78 -6.34 10.64 -10.80
C GLY A 78 -5.62 11.77 -10.06
N LEU A 79 -6.35 12.62 -9.33
CA LEU A 79 -5.75 13.66 -8.48
C LEU A 79 -4.92 13.06 -7.33
N THR A 80 -5.36 11.94 -6.77
CA THR A 80 -4.62 11.21 -5.74
C THR A 80 -3.30 10.70 -6.30
N TYR A 81 -3.34 10.06 -7.47
CA TYR A 81 -2.14 9.61 -8.19
C TYR A 81 -1.19 10.77 -8.50
N LEU A 82 -1.72 11.92 -8.95
CA LEU A 82 -0.89 13.11 -9.17
C LEU A 82 -0.17 13.57 -7.89
N GLY A 83 -0.87 13.54 -6.74
CA GLY A 83 -0.25 13.82 -5.44
C GLY A 83 0.87 12.83 -5.10
N ILE A 84 0.62 11.52 -5.29
CA ILE A 84 1.62 10.46 -5.09
C ILE A 84 2.83 10.65 -6.00
N TYR A 85 2.59 11.02 -7.26
CA TYR A 85 3.65 11.31 -8.22
C TYR A 85 4.53 12.48 -7.75
N ILE A 86 3.93 13.59 -7.32
CA ILE A 86 4.67 14.76 -6.82
C ILE A 86 5.55 14.39 -5.63
N VAL A 87 5.00 13.72 -4.61
CA VAL A 87 5.79 13.33 -3.42
C VAL A 87 6.89 12.34 -3.77
N THR A 88 6.63 11.42 -4.71
CA THR A 88 7.65 10.48 -5.21
C THR A 88 8.79 11.23 -5.89
N ARG A 89 8.50 12.26 -6.70
CA ARG A 89 9.55 13.09 -7.35
C ARG A 89 10.37 13.86 -6.33
N ILE A 90 9.74 14.42 -5.30
CA ILE A 90 10.44 15.12 -4.21
C ILE A 90 11.36 14.13 -3.48
N GLY A 91 10.85 12.97 -3.07
CA GLY A 91 11.64 11.96 -2.38
C GLY A 91 12.80 11.45 -3.24
N ALA A 92 12.60 11.24 -4.55
CA ALA A 92 13.66 10.85 -5.48
C ALA A 92 14.77 11.91 -5.62
N MET A 93 14.43 13.21 -5.58
CA MET A 93 15.45 14.28 -5.55
C MET A 93 16.30 14.22 -4.28
N VAL A 94 15.68 13.94 -3.13
CA VAL A 94 16.39 13.78 -1.86
C VAL A 94 17.28 12.54 -1.89
N MET A 95 16.80 11.41 -2.41
CA MET A 95 17.62 10.20 -2.59
C MET A 95 18.87 10.49 -3.43
N MET A 96 18.73 11.25 -4.51
CA MET A 96 19.86 11.65 -5.36
C MET A 96 20.90 12.47 -4.58
N TRP A 97 20.47 13.35 -3.68
CA TRP A 97 21.39 14.11 -2.81
C TRP A 97 22.04 13.25 -1.73
N GLU A 98 21.36 12.19 -1.27
CA GLU A 98 21.90 11.20 -0.34
C GLU A 98 22.81 10.17 -1.02
N GLY A 99 22.93 10.20 -2.35
CA GLY A 99 23.68 9.20 -3.11
C GLY A 99 23.01 7.82 -3.17
N VAL A 100 21.71 7.75 -2.89
CA VAL A 100 20.92 6.50 -2.92
C VAL A 100 20.22 6.39 -4.27
N SER A 101 20.48 5.29 -5.00
CA SER A 101 19.88 5.05 -6.31
C SER A 101 18.54 4.31 -6.24
N ASN A 102 18.43 3.34 -5.33
CA ASN A 102 17.29 2.44 -5.22
C ASN A 102 16.69 2.46 -3.81
N SER A 103 15.37 2.30 -3.73
CA SER A 103 14.70 2.09 -2.45
C SER A 103 14.93 0.66 -1.96
N THR A 104 14.79 0.45 -0.64
CA THR A 104 14.86 -0.88 -0.02
C THR A 104 13.94 -1.89 -0.73
N ASN A 105 12.70 -1.50 -1.06
CA ASN A 105 11.76 -2.38 -1.76
C ASN A 105 12.22 -2.70 -3.19
N GLN A 106 12.76 -1.72 -3.91
CA GLN A 106 13.28 -1.94 -5.27
C GLN A 106 14.43 -2.95 -5.25
N GLU A 107 15.38 -2.78 -4.32
CA GLU A 107 16.50 -3.71 -4.15
C GLU A 107 16.03 -5.12 -3.79
N ILE A 108 15.07 -5.26 -2.87
CA ILE A 108 14.50 -6.56 -2.49
C ILE A 108 13.85 -7.23 -3.69
N ILE A 109 13.06 -6.49 -4.48
CA ILE A 109 12.34 -7.02 -5.64
C ILE A 109 13.32 -7.49 -6.73
N GLU A 110 14.29 -6.65 -7.08
CA GLU A 110 15.29 -6.96 -8.11
C GLU A 110 16.14 -8.17 -7.71
N ASN A 111 16.60 -8.24 -6.45
CA ASN A 111 17.42 -9.34 -5.94
C ASN A 111 16.64 -10.64 -5.71
N ALA A 112 15.33 -10.56 -5.45
CA ALA A 112 14.50 -11.75 -5.25
C ALA A 112 14.23 -12.51 -6.55
N HIS A 113 14.39 -11.86 -7.71
CA HIS A 113 14.06 -12.40 -9.02
C HIS A 113 12.68 -13.08 -9.03
N MET A 114 11.67 -12.45 -8.42
CA MET A 114 10.36 -13.09 -8.19
C MET A 114 9.73 -13.57 -9.50
N ASN A 115 8.89 -14.62 -9.42
CA ASN A 115 8.01 -14.91 -10.54
C ASN A 115 7.12 -13.67 -10.82
N PRO A 116 6.96 -13.21 -12.08
CA PRO A 116 6.20 -12.00 -12.38
C PRO A 116 4.76 -12.00 -11.83
N PHE A 117 4.09 -13.15 -11.80
CA PHE A 117 2.74 -13.26 -11.25
C PHE A 117 2.73 -13.15 -9.72
N VAL A 118 3.75 -13.67 -9.04
CA VAL A 118 3.93 -13.48 -7.58
C VAL A 118 4.19 -12.01 -7.30
N LEU A 119 5.09 -11.38 -8.04
CA LEU A 119 5.40 -9.95 -7.93
C LEU A 119 4.14 -9.09 -8.08
N ILE A 120 3.36 -9.30 -9.14
CA ILE A 120 2.12 -8.57 -9.39
C ILE A 120 1.12 -8.82 -8.24
N THR A 121 0.94 -10.07 -7.84
CA THR A 121 -0.04 -10.41 -6.79
C THR A 121 0.32 -9.75 -5.45
N VAL A 122 1.59 -9.80 -5.04
CA VAL A 122 2.01 -9.23 -3.76
C VAL A 122 2.00 -7.69 -3.79
N THR A 123 2.57 -7.06 -4.83
CA THR A 123 2.78 -5.60 -4.86
C THR A 123 1.60 -4.80 -5.41
N VAL A 124 0.83 -5.35 -6.35
CA VAL A 124 -0.26 -4.63 -7.02
C VAL A 124 -1.61 -4.95 -6.40
N VAL A 125 -1.79 -6.12 -5.81
CA VAL A 125 -3.08 -6.56 -5.27
C VAL A 125 -3.05 -6.61 -3.75
N MET A 126 -2.24 -7.50 -3.17
CA MET A 126 -2.28 -7.78 -1.73
C MET A 126 -1.85 -6.58 -0.89
N ALA A 127 -0.66 -6.03 -1.15
CA ALA A 127 -0.11 -4.91 -0.40
C ALA A 127 -1.05 -3.70 -0.38
N PRO A 128 -1.53 -3.15 -1.53
CA PRO A 128 -2.47 -2.03 -1.51
C PRO A 128 -3.77 -2.31 -0.74
N ILE A 129 -4.35 -3.51 -0.87
CA ILE A 129 -5.59 -3.84 -0.16
C ILE A 129 -5.37 -3.89 1.35
N VAL A 130 -4.32 -4.59 1.77
CA VAL A 130 -4.04 -4.83 3.19
C VAL A 130 -3.52 -3.57 3.87
N GLU A 131 -2.58 -2.87 3.25
CA GLU A 131 -1.99 -1.66 3.80
C GLU A 131 -3.03 -0.55 3.97
N GLU A 132 -3.89 -0.31 2.97
CA GLU A 132 -4.94 0.70 3.12
C GLU A 132 -5.92 0.32 4.24
N LEU A 133 -6.29 -0.96 4.36
CA LEU A 133 -7.12 -1.43 5.48
C LEU A 133 -6.45 -1.16 6.84
N ILE A 134 -5.15 -1.46 6.97
CA ILE A 134 -4.38 -1.26 8.22
C ILE A 134 -4.26 0.24 8.53
N PHE A 135 -3.73 1.02 7.60
CA PHE A 135 -3.32 2.40 7.87
C PHE A 135 -4.50 3.38 7.81
N ARG A 136 -5.35 3.30 6.79
CA ARG A 136 -6.47 4.23 6.60
C ARG A 136 -7.70 3.71 7.34
N GLY A 137 -8.04 2.44 7.16
CA GLY A 137 -9.20 1.83 7.78
C GLY A 137 -9.08 1.72 9.30
N LEU A 138 -8.08 0.99 9.79
CA LEU A 138 -7.95 0.66 11.22
C LEU A 138 -7.23 1.76 12.01
N LEU A 139 -5.98 2.07 11.69
CA LEU A 139 -5.19 3.05 12.44
C LEU A 139 -5.85 4.43 12.37
N MET A 140 -5.98 5.02 11.19
CA MET A 140 -6.58 6.33 11.05
C MET A 140 -8.09 6.31 11.38
N GLY A 141 -8.87 5.48 10.71
CA GLY A 141 -10.33 5.46 10.83
C GLY A 141 -10.84 4.99 12.20
N ARG A 142 -10.29 3.93 12.78
CA ARG A 142 -10.81 3.35 14.04
C ARG A 142 -10.04 3.78 15.29
N VAL A 143 -8.71 3.84 15.25
CA VAL A 143 -7.92 4.20 16.44
C VAL A 143 -8.00 5.70 16.70
N PHE A 144 -7.81 6.52 15.66
CA PHE A 144 -7.71 7.97 15.80
C PHE A 144 -8.97 8.76 15.46
N ASN A 145 -9.95 8.15 14.78
CA ASN A 145 -11.09 8.76 14.10
C ASN A 145 -10.73 9.28 12.68
N PRO A 146 -11.59 9.03 11.68
CA PRO A 146 -11.37 9.41 10.29
C PRO A 146 -11.06 10.90 10.03
N ASP A 147 -11.61 11.81 10.84
CA ASP A 147 -11.43 13.25 10.69
C ASP A 147 -10.18 13.80 11.41
N SER A 148 -9.45 12.93 12.13
CA SER A 148 -8.32 13.31 12.97
C SER A 148 -7.09 13.69 12.16
N ILE A 149 -6.61 14.92 12.37
CA ILE A 149 -5.33 15.39 11.80
C ILE A 149 -4.15 14.62 12.43
N VAL A 150 -4.24 14.32 13.74
CA VAL A 150 -3.23 13.49 14.42
C VAL A 150 -3.20 12.08 13.83
N GLY A 151 -4.38 11.51 13.56
CA GLY A 151 -4.50 10.21 12.89
C GLY A 151 -3.90 10.20 11.49
N LEU A 152 -4.16 11.25 10.71
CA LEU A 152 -3.57 11.44 9.39
C LEU A 152 -2.04 11.48 9.47
N ILE A 153 -1.47 12.35 10.32
CA ILE A 153 -0.02 12.51 10.44
C ILE A 153 0.60 11.20 10.92
N LEU A 154 0.19 10.67 12.07
CA LEU A 154 0.80 9.47 12.65
C LEU A 154 0.68 8.25 11.75
N SER A 155 -0.49 8.01 11.13
CA SER A 155 -0.64 6.91 10.18
C SER A 155 0.27 7.06 8.97
N SER A 156 0.54 8.28 8.50
CA SER A 156 1.41 8.53 7.34
C SER A 156 2.88 8.32 7.68
N LEU A 157 3.32 8.80 8.85
CA LEU A 157 4.69 8.59 9.31
C LEU A 157 4.96 7.09 9.55
N LEU A 158 4.02 6.39 10.18
CA LEU A 158 4.11 4.94 10.41
C LEU A 158 4.10 4.15 9.10
N PHE A 159 3.31 4.57 8.11
CA PHE A 159 3.33 3.97 6.77
C PHE A 159 4.72 4.11 6.13
N GLY A 160 5.35 5.29 6.24
CA GLY A 160 6.72 5.50 5.77
C GLY A 160 7.75 4.63 6.49
N LEU A 161 7.62 4.45 7.82
CA LEU A 161 8.54 3.62 8.60
C LEU A 161 8.35 2.12 8.35
N ALA A 162 7.12 1.67 8.10
CA ALA A 162 6.83 0.26 7.81
C ALA A 162 7.51 -0.24 6.53
N HIS A 163 7.89 0.68 5.64
CA HIS A 163 8.64 0.39 4.41
C HIS A 163 10.16 0.28 4.61
N MET A 164 10.64 0.28 5.86
CA MET A 164 12.05 0.10 6.22
C MET A 164 13.00 0.94 5.34
N PRO A 165 12.84 2.27 5.34
CA PRO A 165 13.56 3.14 4.43
C PRO A 165 15.07 3.10 4.70
N ASN A 166 15.86 2.96 3.64
CA ASN A 166 17.33 3.04 3.67
C ASN A 166 17.86 4.50 3.56
N SER A 167 16.97 5.48 3.39
CA SER A 167 17.31 6.90 3.24
C SER A 167 16.14 7.81 3.65
N ILE A 168 16.40 9.10 3.89
CA ILE A 168 15.34 10.09 4.17
C ILE A 168 14.45 10.26 2.93
N GLY A 169 15.04 10.28 1.74
CA GLY A 169 14.31 10.34 0.48
C GLY A 169 13.31 9.20 0.33
N VAL A 170 13.71 7.95 0.61
CA VAL A 170 12.80 6.80 0.58
C VAL A 170 11.68 6.92 1.61
N TRP A 171 12.01 7.39 2.82
CA TRP A 171 10.99 7.65 3.83
C TRP A 171 10.00 8.74 3.38
N ILE A 172 10.46 9.81 2.71
CA ILE A 172 9.60 10.86 2.15
C ILE A 172 8.66 10.31 1.08
N ILE A 173 9.14 9.41 0.21
CA ILE A 173 8.29 8.76 -0.82
C ILE A 173 7.11 8.07 -0.14
N TYR A 174 7.39 7.17 0.81
CA TYR A 174 6.35 6.36 1.44
C TYR A 174 5.49 7.17 2.42
N ALA A 175 6.09 7.96 3.31
CA ALA A 175 5.34 8.81 4.24
C ALA A 175 4.48 9.85 3.50
N GLY A 176 5.02 10.45 2.43
CA GLY A 176 4.30 11.38 1.57
C GLY A 176 3.13 10.72 0.84
N MET A 177 3.33 9.52 0.29
CA MET A 177 2.26 8.71 -0.30
C MET A 177 1.17 8.38 0.74
N GLY A 178 1.58 7.97 1.94
CA GLY A 178 0.68 7.74 3.07
C GLY A 178 -0.15 8.98 3.42
N PHE A 179 0.46 10.16 3.38
CA PHE A 179 -0.21 11.43 3.63
C PHE A 179 -1.19 11.81 2.52
N THR A 180 -0.81 11.62 1.26
CA THR A 180 -1.71 11.85 0.11
C THR A 180 -2.94 10.98 0.18
N LEU A 181 -2.77 9.67 0.39
CA LEU A 181 -3.86 8.70 0.48
C LEU A 181 -4.71 8.94 1.75
N GLY A 182 -4.07 9.23 2.89
CA GLY A 182 -4.76 9.58 4.13
C GLY A 182 -5.61 10.86 4.00
N THR A 183 -5.15 11.84 3.22
CA THR A 183 -5.92 13.08 2.97
C THR A 183 -7.19 12.80 2.18
N VAL A 184 -7.10 11.91 1.18
CA VAL A 184 -8.24 11.47 0.38
C VAL A 184 -9.21 10.68 1.25
N TYR A 185 -8.69 9.75 2.06
CA TYR A 185 -9.50 9.01 3.02
C TYR A 185 -10.23 9.96 3.98
N ARG A 186 -9.53 10.93 4.58
CA ARG A 186 -10.10 11.93 5.48
C ARG A 186 -11.24 12.72 4.84
N LYS A 187 -11.10 13.08 3.57
CA LYS A 187 -12.09 13.92 2.87
C LYS A 187 -13.32 13.15 2.42
N PHE A 188 -13.15 11.91 1.98
CA PHE A 188 -14.22 11.16 1.31
C PHE A 188 -14.72 9.96 2.09
N GLN A 189 -13.97 9.49 3.09
CA GLN A 189 -14.28 8.33 3.91
C GLN A 189 -14.50 7.05 3.11
N LYS A 190 -13.84 6.96 1.95
CA LYS A 190 -13.91 5.84 1.02
C LYS A 190 -12.56 5.17 0.90
N LEU A 191 -12.46 3.97 1.46
CA LEU A 191 -11.24 3.19 1.41
C LEU A 191 -10.94 2.71 -0.01
N GLU A 192 -11.97 2.47 -0.81
CA GLU A 192 -11.87 2.03 -2.21
C GLU A 192 -11.09 3.02 -3.08
N TYR A 193 -11.21 4.32 -2.81
CA TYR A 193 -10.48 5.35 -3.57
C TYR A 193 -8.98 5.23 -3.29
N CYS A 194 -8.62 4.96 -2.04
CA CYS A 194 -7.24 4.83 -1.60
C CYS A 194 -6.65 3.52 -2.13
N ILE A 195 -7.37 2.40 -1.98
CA ILE A 195 -6.98 1.10 -2.55
C ILE A 195 -6.74 1.23 -4.05
N MET A 196 -7.71 1.77 -4.80
CA MET A 196 -7.58 1.87 -6.26
C MET A 196 -6.43 2.78 -6.69
N ALA A 197 -6.25 3.94 -6.07
CA ALA A 197 -5.13 4.83 -6.37
C ALA A 197 -3.77 4.17 -6.07
N HIS A 198 -3.67 3.43 -4.97
CA HIS A 198 -2.47 2.69 -4.59
C HIS A 198 -2.21 1.53 -5.57
N MET A 199 -3.22 0.72 -5.91
CA MET A 199 -3.11 -0.34 -6.92
C MET A 199 -2.64 0.20 -8.27
N ILE A 200 -3.17 1.34 -8.72
CA ILE A 200 -2.75 1.99 -9.98
C ILE A 200 -1.30 2.44 -9.91
N ASN A 201 -0.90 3.10 -8.82
CA ASN A 201 0.48 3.52 -8.60
C ASN A 201 1.46 2.33 -8.70
N ASN A 202 1.15 1.23 -7.99
CA ASN A 202 2.01 0.06 -7.98
C ASN A 202 1.97 -0.68 -9.33
N SER A 203 0.81 -0.72 -10.00
CA SER A 203 0.69 -1.28 -11.36
C SER A 203 1.63 -0.58 -12.33
N ILE A 204 1.65 0.76 -12.31
CA ILE A 204 2.51 1.56 -13.19
C ILE A 204 3.98 1.30 -12.85
N ALA A 205 4.35 1.34 -11.56
CA ALA A 205 5.73 1.10 -11.13
C ALA A 205 6.24 -0.29 -11.54
N VAL A 206 5.47 -1.35 -11.27
CA VAL A 206 5.82 -2.74 -11.62
C VAL A 206 5.87 -2.92 -13.13
N SER A 207 4.92 -2.36 -13.88
CA SER A 207 4.90 -2.48 -15.34
C SER A 207 6.12 -1.81 -15.97
N MET A 208 6.51 -0.63 -15.48
CA MET A 208 7.72 0.07 -15.94
C MET A 208 8.99 -0.71 -15.60
N MET A 209 9.07 -1.28 -14.40
CA MET A 209 10.21 -2.12 -14.00
C MET A 209 10.33 -3.36 -14.90
N LEU A 210 9.24 -4.10 -15.13
CA LEU A 210 9.23 -5.28 -16.00
C LEU A 210 9.57 -4.92 -17.46
N LEU A 211 9.05 -3.79 -17.96
CA LEU A 211 9.39 -3.28 -19.29
C LEU A 211 10.89 -2.96 -19.40
N LEU A 212 11.47 -2.28 -18.41
CA LEU A 212 12.89 -1.97 -18.39
C LEU A 212 13.75 -3.23 -18.36
N GLN A 213 13.37 -4.23 -17.54
CA GLN A 213 14.05 -5.52 -17.50
C GLN A 213 13.99 -6.27 -18.83
N LEU A 214 12.85 -6.21 -19.53
CA LEU A 214 12.69 -6.80 -20.85
C LEU A 214 13.54 -6.10 -21.92
N LEU A 215 13.66 -4.77 -21.84
CA LEU A 215 14.41 -3.97 -22.81
C LEU A 215 15.92 -3.90 -22.51
N ALA A 216 16.36 -4.17 -21.28
CA ALA A 216 17.75 -4.08 -20.86
C ALA A 216 18.76 -4.82 -21.77
N PRO A 217 18.46 -5.99 -22.35
CA PRO A 217 19.36 -6.65 -23.31
C PRO A 217 19.55 -5.90 -24.64
N TYR A 218 18.61 -5.02 -25.02
CA TYR A 218 18.57 -4.31 -26.30
C TYR A 218 19.06 -2.86 -26.24
N ILE A 219 19.29 -2.32 -25.03
CA ILE A 219 19.75 -0.95 -24.79
C ILE A 219 21.28 -0.89 -24.59
N LYS A 220 21.96 -2.04 -24.66
CA LYS A 220 23.43 -2.13 -24.61
C LYS A 220 24.07 -1.94 -25.98
#